data_AF-A0A7S2JWG6-F1
#
_entry.id   AF-A0A7S2JWG6-F1
#
_cell.length_a   1.000
_cell.length_b   1.000
_cell.length_c   1.000
_cell.angle_alpha   90.00
_cell.angle_beta   90.00
_cell.angle_gamma   90.00
#
_symmetry.space_group_name_H-M   'P 1'
#
loop_
_entity.id
_entity.type
_entity.pdbx_description
1 polymer ?
#
loop_
_entity_poly.entity_id
_entity_poly.type
_entity_poly.pdbx_seq_one_letter_code
_entity_poly.pdbx_strand_id
1 'polypeptide(L)'
;MTLREIKEALMLPIDRDHVLRVLRRHELCSFLSAIPVTISRPISGDRVFDDVTKERCVTLNGVSFFAKRKAENGQFENTAFLTALAEFCQHFCKRERLEVHHQEVMNIVLSKMARTVTATDSFFTANSIFRSPDLVLMPRPDIQHPIDVELFLCEKQLYCRVTTVSIYGLYKKKAIEKSGRVDAKSRRRILLAPFIKVDAMLTDKSYFDKDSLKVIFPSRLLKISFPVDNK
;
A
#
# COMPACT_ATOMS: atom_id res chain seq x y z
N MET A 1 -11.99 -10.95 20.53
CA MET A 1 -12.10 -9.84 21.51
C MET A 1 -11.24 -8.66 21.05
N THR A 2 -11.51 -8.02 19.90
CA THR A 2 -10.50 -7.14 19.27
C THR A 2 -11.06 -5.85 18.66
N LEU A 3 -12.08 -5.91 17.80
CA LEU A 3 -12.64 -4.70 17.17
C LEU A 3 -13.52 -3.84 18.10
N ARG A 4 -14.19 -4.48 19.06
CA ARG A 4 -15.08 -3.79 20.01
C ARG A 4 -14.31 -2.85 20.92
N GLU A 5 -13.18 -3.30 21.47
CA GLU A 5 -12.32 -2.50 22.36
C GLU A 5 -11.70 -1.30 21.64
N ILE A 6 -11.29 -1.48 20.38
CA ILE A 6 -10.81 -0.36 19.54
C ILE A 6 -11.93 0.67 19.40
N LYS A 7 -13.15 0.25 19.05
CA LYS A 7 -14.29 1.16 18.90
C LYS A 7 -14.62 1.88 20.20
N GLU A 8 -14.69 1.17 21.32
CA GLU A 8 -14.96 1.76 22.64
C GLU A 8 -13.90 2.81 23.01
N ALA A 9 -12.61 2.52 22.81
CA ALA A 9 -11.54 3.47 23.06
C ALA A 9 -11.61 4.73 22.18
N LEU A 10 -12.08 4.60 20.94
CA LEU A 10 -12.25 5.73 20.02
C LEU A 10 -13.55 6.54 20.24
N MET A 11 -14.43 6.11 21.16
CA MET A 11 -15.72 6.74 21.48
C MET A 11 -15.71 7.53 22.80
N LEU A 12 -14.75 7.30 23.69
CA LEU A 12 -14.58 8.02 24.95
C LEU A 12 -14.01 9.44 24.72
N PRO A 13 -14.20 10.41 25.63
CA PRO A 13 -13.56 11.72 25.53
C PRO A 13 -12.03 11.56 25.36
N ILE A 14 -11.57 11.89 24.15
CA ILE A 14 -10.41 11.25 23.53
C ILE A 14 -9.08 11.88 24.04
N ASP A 15 -8.56 11.33 25.14
CA ASP A 15 -7.15 11.44 25.52
C ASP A 15 -6.28 10.59 24.59
N ARG A 16 -5.22 11.19 24.04
CA ARG A 16 -4.31 10.54 23.07
C ARG A 16 -3.61 9.34 23.67
N ASP A 17 -3.14 9.49 24.90
CA ASP A 17 -2.30 8.50 25.56
C ASP A 17 -3.14 7.30 26.01
N HIS A 18 -4.38 7.53 26.42
CA HIS A 18 -5.36 6.46 26.61
C HIS A 18 -5.58 5.63 25.33
N VAL A 19 -5.87 6.28 24.20
CA VAL A 19 -6.11 5.56 22.93
C VAL A 19 -4.87 4.78 22.48
N LEU A 20 -3.68 5.40 22.53
CA LEU A 20 -2.44 4.72 22.17
C LEU A 20 -2.14 3.52 23.08
N ARG A 21 -2.43 3.62 24.39
CA ARG A 21 -2.29 2.49 25.32
C ARG A 21 -3.20 1.32 24.93
N VAL A 22 -4.45 1.58 24.56
CA VAL A 22 -5.36 0.53 24.09
C VAL A 22 -4.83 -0.07 22.78
N LEU A 23 -4.52 0.76 21.79
CA LEU A 23 -4.06 0.32 20.46
C LEU A 23 -2.73 -0.46 20.50
N ARG A 24 -1.92 -0.27 21.54
CA ARG A 24 -0.64 -0.96 21.74
C ARG A 24 -0.73 -2.14 22.72
N ARG A 25 -1.92 -2.53 23.17
CA ARG A 25 -2.09 -3.78 23.95
C ARG A 25 -1.67 -4.97 23.12
N HIS A 26 -1.02 -5.94 23.77
CA HIS A 26 -0.45 -7.10 23.10
C HIS A 26 -1.48 -7.87 22.25
N GLU A 27 -2.67 -8.16 22.79
CA GLU A 27 -3.69 -8.91 22.03
C GLU A 27 -4.17 -8.15 20.78
N LEU A 28 -4.25 -6.82 20.87
CA LEU A 28 -4.62 -5.97 19.74
C LEU A 28 -3.49 -5.85 18.72
N CYS A 29 -2.23 -5.76 19.16
CA CYS A 29 -1.08 -5.80 18.27
C CYS A 29 -1.01 -7.13 17.50
N SER A 30 -1.30 -8.27 18.14
CA SER A 30 -1.37 -9.56 17.45
C SER A 30 -2.45 -9.55 16.37
N PHE A 31 -3.66 -9.06 16.67
CA PHE A 31 -4.74 -8.93 15.67
C PHE A 31 -4.36 -7.98 14.52
N LEU A 32 -3.86 -6.79 14.85
CA LEU A 32 -3.47 -5.78 13.88
C LEU A 32 -2.25 -6.19 13.04
N SER A 33 -1.52 -7.24 13.43
CA SER A 33 -0.35 -7.72 12.69
C SER A 33 -0.68 -8.56 11.45
N ALA A 34 -1.90 -9.11 11.37
CA ALA A 34 -2.29 -10.06 10.32
C ALA A 34 -3.79 -9.99 10.02
N ILE A 35 -4.27 -8.84 9.53
CA ILE A 35 -5.67 -8.67 9.13
C ILE A 35 -5.83 -9.21 7.70
N PRO A 36 -6.68 -10.23 7.46
CA PRO A 36 -6.96 -10.69 6.11
C PRO A 36 -7.70 -9.61 5.32
N VAL A 37 -7.24 -9.37 4.10
CA VAL A 37 -7.85 -8.38 3.19
C VAL A 37 -8.52 -9.12 2.05
N THR A 38 -9.80 -8.82 1.82
CA THR A 38 -10.54 -9.39 0.69
C THR A 38 -9.85 -9.01 -0.61
N ILE A 39 -9.56 -10.01 -1.43
CA ILE A 39 -8.86 -9.82 -2.70
C ILE A 39 -9.86 -9.25 -3.71
N SER A 40 -9.84 -7.94 -3.88
CA SER A 40 -10.40 -7.29 -5.06
C SER A 40 -9.70 -7.85 -6.31
N ARG A 41 -10.45 -8.16 -7.39
CA ARG A 41 -9.88 -8.81 -8.59
C ARG A 41 -8.64 -8.05 -9.08
N PRO A 42 -7.49 -8.73 -9.30
CA PRO A 42 -6.29 -8.06 -9.78
C PRO A 42 -6.55 -7.44 -11.17
N ILE A 43 -5.98 -6.26 -11.40
CA ILE A 43 -5.94 -5.67 -12.75
C ILE A 43 -4.96 -6.49 -13.59
N SER A 44 -5.27 -6.73 -14.87
CA SER A 44 -4.34 -7.41 -15.77
C SER A 44 -3.04 -6.63 -15.91
N GLY A 45 -1.90 -7.35 -15.92
CA GLY A 45 -0.58 -6.75 -16.08
C GLY A 45 -0.48 -5.86 -17.32
N ASP A 46 -1.11 -6.25 -18.42
CA ASP A 46 -1.11 -5.49 -19.68
C ASP A 46 -1.77 -4.12 -19.55
N ARG A 47 -2.86 -4.01 -18.77
CA ARG A 47 -3.50 -2.70 -18.51
C ARG A 47 -2.60 -1.81 -17.67
N VAL A 48 -1.94 -2.38 -16.67
CA VAL A 48 -0.98 -1.64 -15.83
C VAL A 48 0.21 -1.19 -16.67
N PHE A 49 0.71 -2.06 -17.54
CA PHE A 49 1.80 -1.74 -18.45
C PHE A 49 1.42 -0.59 -19.40
N ASP A 50 0.21 -0.63 -19.96
CA ASP A 50 -0.36 0.45 -20.77
C ASP A 50 -0.44 1.77 -19.99
N ASP A 51 -0.93 1.76 -18.75
CA ASP A 51 -1.00 2.96 -17.91
C ASP A 51 0.42 3.50 -17.62
N VAL A 52 1.37 2.63 -17.28
CA VAL A 52 2.76 2.99 -17.00
C VAL A 52 3.46 3.58 -18.23
N THR A 53 3.09 3.17 -19.44
CA THR A 53 3.69 3.66 -20.70
C THR A 53 2.97 4.85 -21.33
N LYS A 54 1.71 5.10 -20.95
CA LYS A 54 0.90 6.21 -21.51
C LYS A 54 0.82 7.41 -20.58
N GLU A 55 1.05 7.24 -19.28
CA GLU A 55 0.93 8.31 -18.31
C GLU A 55 2.27 8.95 -17.94
N ARG A 56 2.29 10.29 -17.85
CA ARG A 56 3.47 11.03 -17.38
C ARG A 56 3.85 10.68 -15.94
N CYS A 57 2.86 10.39 -15.11
CA CYS A 57 3.04 10.00 -13.71
C CYS A 57 2.05 8.89 -13.42
N VAL A 58 2.54 7.68 -13.28
CA VAL A 58 1.74 6.56 -12.79
C VAL A 58 2.04 6.41 -11.30
N THR A 59 1.02 6.18 -10.49
CA THR A 59 1.23 5.89 -9.07
C THR A 59 0.93 4.43 -8.84
N LEU A 60 1.90 3.63 -8.41
CA LEU A 60 1.73 2.22 -8.09
C LEU A 60 1.80 2.07 -6.57
N ASN A 61 0.77 1.51 -5.96
CA ASN A 61 0.67 1.29 -4.51
C ASN A 61 1.07 2.51 -3.64
N GLY A 62 0.74 3.73 -4.09
CA GLY A 62 1.07 4.97 -3.38
C GLY A 62 2.43 5.58 -3.72
N VAL A 63 3.26 4.91 -4.51
CA VAL A 63 4.56 5.39 -5.01
C VAL A 63 4.40 5.95 -6.41
N SER A 64 4.89 7.17 -6.63
CA SER A 64 4.77 7.85 -7.94
C SER A 64 6.00 7.60 -8.81
N PHE A 65 5.76 7.10 -10.02
CA PHE A 65 6.76 6.87 -11.05
C PHE A 65 6.55 7.90 -12.16
N PHE A 66 7.56 8.75 -12.36
CA PHE A 66 7.49 9.85 -13.31
C PHE A 66 8.33 9.53 -14.55
N ALA A 67 7.70 9.67 -15.72
CA ALA A 67 8.39 9.56 -16.99
C ALA A 67 9.31 10.78 -17.17
N LYS A 68 10.57 10.53 -17.53
CA LYS A 68 11.56 11.60 -17.77
C LYS A 68 11.35 12.30 -19.11
N ARG A 69 10.83 11.59 -20.11
CA ARG A 69 10.68 12.08 -21.48
C ARG A 69 9.44 11.48 -22.15
N LYS A 70 8.86 12.25 -23.08
CA LYS A 70 7.83 11.77 -24.01
C LYS A 70 8.53 11.26 -25.28
N ALA A 71 8.26 10.03 -25.67
CA ALA A 71 8.75 9.44 -26.91
C ALA A 71 8.13 10.13 -28.14
N GLU A 72 8.75 9.95 -29.30
CA GLU A 72 8.32 10.56 -30.57
C GLU A 72 6.94 10.09 -31.02
N ASN A 73 6.55 8.88 -30.64
CA ASN A 73 5.21 8.31 -30.85
C ASN A 73 4.14 8.88 -29.89
N GLY A 74 4.51 9.83 -29.02
CA GLY A 74 3.62 10.47 -28.07
C GLY A 74 3.39 9.72 -26.74
N GLN A 75 4.05 8.58 -26.52
CA GLN A 75 3.98 7.81 -25.27
C GLN A 75 4.94 8.38 -24.20
N PHE A 76 4.63 8.16 -22.93
CA PHE A 76 5.48 8.56 -21.82
C PHE A 76 6.31 7.37 -21.35
N GLU A 77 7.61 7.43 -21.60
CA GLU A 77 8.49 6.35 -21.25
C GLU A 77 8.90 6.46 -19.77
N ASN A 78 8.21 5.70 -18.90
CA ASN A 78 8.74 5.30 -17.59
C ASN A 78 9.89 4.27 -17.76
N THR A 79 10.81 4.53 -18.69
CA THR A 79 11.87 3.60 -19.11
C THR A 79 12.74 3.19 -17.94
N ALA A 80 13.17 4.13 -17.10
CA ALA A 80 14.05 3.78 -15.99
C ALA A 80 13.43 2.72 -15.04
N PHE A 81 12.13 2.84 -14.72
CA PHE A 81 11.45 1.86 -13.87
C PHE A 81 11.19 0.54 -14.59
N LEU A 82 10.62 0.60 -15.80
CA LEU A 82 10.30 -0.60 -16.57
C LEU A 82 11.56 -1.39 -16.96
N THR A 83 12.64 -0.70 -17.32
CA THR A 83 13.95 -1.30 -17.60
C THR A 83 14.53 -1.95 -16.35
N ALA A 84 14.56 -1.26 -15.21
CA ALA A 84 15.05 -1.85 -13.96
C ALA A 84 14.23 -3.09 -13.54
N LEU A 85 12.91 -3.05 -13.73
CA LEU A 85 12.05 -4.19 -13.42
C LEU A 85 12.26 -5.36 -14.40
N ALA A 86 12.44 -5.08 -15.69
CA ALA A 86 12.75 -6.08 -16.71
C ALA A 86 14.11 -6.74 -16.43
N GLU A 87 15.14 -5.95 -16.12
CA GLU A 87 16.47 -6.44 -15.73
C GLU A 87 16.41 -7.31 -14.48
N PHE A 88 15.67 -6.87 -13.45
CA PHE A 88 15.43 -7.65 -12.24
C PHE A 88 14.78 -9.01 -12.55
N CYS A 89 13.70 -9.02 -13.33
CA CYS A 89 13.00 -10.26 -13.71
C CYS A 89 13.88 -11.15 -14.59
N GLN A 90 14.65 -10.58 -15.51
CA GLN A 90 15.55 -11.31 -16.39
C GLN A 90 16.69 -11.96 -15.59
N HIS A 91 17.32 -11.22 -14.67
CA HIS A 91 18.36 -11.74 -13.79
C HIS A 91 17.81 -12.88 -12.92
N PHE A 92 16.61 -12.70 -12.35
CA PHE A 92 15.93 -13.74 -11.59
C PHE A 92 15.68 -15.00 -12.40
N CYS A 93 15.07 -14.89 -13.59
CA CYS A 93 14.78 -16.05 -14.45
C CYS A 93 16.06 -16.79 -14.87
N LYS A 94 17.14 -16.06 -15.19
CA LYS A 94 18.44 -16.66 -15.53
C LYS A 94 19.05 -17.39 -14.33
N ARG A 95 19.03 -16.77 -13.14
CA ARG A 95 19.59 -17.34 -11.91
C ARG A 95 18.86 -18.63 -11.51
N GLU A 96 17.54 -18.63 -11.56
CA GLU A 96 16.69 -19.75 -11.17
C GLU A 96 16.43 -20.75 -12.32
N ARG A 97 16.96 -20.50 -13.52
CA ARG A 97 16.78 -21.33 -14.73
C ARG A 97 15.31 -21.60 -15.07
N LEU A 98 14.50 -20.55 -15.00
CA LEU A 98 13.09 -20.63 -15.39
C LEU A 98 12.95 -20.78 -16.90
N GLU A 99 12.06 -21.67 -17.34
CA GLU A 99 11.73 -21.84 -18.76
C GLU A 99 10.82 -20.71 -19.28
N VAL A 100 10.05 -20.09 -18.38
CA VAL A 100 9.14 -19.00 -18.71
C VAL A 100 9.89 -17.72 -19.10
N HIS A 101 9.30 -16.94 -19.99
CA HIS A 101 9.91 -15.69 -20.43
C HIS A 101 9.85 -14.64 -19.32
N HIS A 102 10.94 -13.91 -19.10
CA HIS A 102 11.04 -12.89 -18.04
C HIS A 102 9.95 -11.80 -18.11
N GLN A 103 9.42 -11.52 -19.30
CA GLN A 103 8.29 -10.59 -19.47
C GLN A 103 7.01 -11.09 -18.79
N GLU A 104 6.78 -12.40 -18.73
CA GLU A 104 5.62 -12.96 -18.04
C GLU A 104 5.74 -12.78 -16.53
N VAL A 105 6.94 -13.00 -15.98
CA VAL A 105 7.25 -12.72 -14.58
C VAL A 105 7.10 -11.23 -14.26
N MET A 106 7.58 -10.36 -15.16
CA MET A 106 7.38 -8.91 -15.04
C MET A 106 5.90 -8.52 -15.01
N ASN A 107 5.08 -9.10 -15.89
CA ASN A 107 3.64 -8.85 -15.93
C ASN A 107 2.94 -9.26 -14.63
N ILE A 108 3.38 -10.38 -14.01
CA ILE A 108 2.90 -10.79 -12.68
C ILE A 108 3.25 -9.74 -11.64
N VAL A 109 4.51 -9.30 -11.59
CA VAL A 109 4.95 -8.28 -10.62
C VAL A 109 4.19 -6.96 -10.81
N LEU A 110 4.07 -6.48 -12.05
CA LEU A 110 3.34 -5.25 -12.39
C LEU A 110 1.86 -5.34 -12.00
N SER A 111 1.19 -6.47 -12.29
CA SER A 111 -0.22 -6.65 -11.93
C SER A 111 -0.46 -6.52 -10.43
N LYS A 112 0.51 -6.94 -9.61
CA LYS A 112 0.47 -6.81 -8.14
C LYS A 112 0.83 -5.42 -7.64
N MET A 113 1.59 -4.67 -8.42
CA MET A 113 1.91 -3.26 -8.13
C MET A 113 0.76 -2.29 -8.45
N ALA A 114 -0.28 -2.74 -9.15
CA ALA A 114 -1.35 -1.89 -9.63
C ALA A 114 -2.09 -1.13 -8.51
N ARG A 115 -2.15 0.20 -8.67
CA ARG A 115 -2.65 1.21 -7.70
C ARG A 115 -3.98 0.91 -7.03
N THR A 116 -4.92 0.38 -7.79
CA THR A 116 -6.34 0.42 -7.45
C THR A 116 -6.75 -0.60 -6.41
N VAL A 117 -5.91 -1.62 -6.18
CA VAL A 117 -6.26 -2.74 -5.33
C VAL A 117 -5.64 -2.54 -3.94
N THR A 118 -4.32 -2.36 -3.83
CA THR A 118 -3.64 -2.43 -2.52
C THR A 118 -3.90 -1.23 -1.59
N ALA A 119 -3.74 0.00 -2.09
CA ALA A 119 -3.87 1.23 -1.28
C ALA A 119 -5.33 1.54 -0.94
N THR A 120 -6.24 1.18 -1.85
CA THR A 120 -7.69 1.25 -1.66
C THR A 120 -8.14 0.22 -0.62
N ASP A 121 -7.70 -1.03 -0.76
CA ASP A 121 -8.06 -2.10 0.17
C ASP A 121 -7.50 -1.82 1.57
N SER A 122 -6.25 -1.35 1.68
CA SER A 122 -5.65 -0.98 2.97
C SER A 122 -6.41 0.18 3.61
N PHE A 123 -6.83 1.18 2.83
CA PHE A 123 -7.66 2.30 3.31
C PHE A 123 -9.01 1.82 3.83
N PHE A 124 -9.79 1.08 3.03
CA PHE A 124 -11.12 0.64 3.45
C PHE A 124 -11.06 -0.32 4.63
N THR A 125 -10.07 -1.20 4.66
CA THR A 125 -9.85 -2.10 5.79
C THR A 125 -9.51 -1.30 7.05
N ALA A 126 -8.51 -0.41 7.00
CA ALA A 126 -8.14 0.41 8.15
C ALA A 126 -9.29 1.33 8.60
N ASN A 127 -10.01 1.95 7.67
CA ASN A 127 -11.13 2.83 7.96
C ASN A 127 -12.29 2.05 8.62
N SER A 128 -12.52 0.78 8.25
CA SER A 128 -13.52 -0.06 8.90
C SER A 128 -13.18 -0.36 10.37
N ILE A 129 -11.89 -0.47 10.68
CA ILE A 129 -11.37 -0.75 12.03
C ILE A 129 -11.43 0.50 12.90
N PHE A 130 -10.97 1.64 12.38
CA PHE A 130 -10.87 2.89 13.13
C PHE A 130 -12.06 3.84 12.96
N ARG A 131 -13.17 3.35 12.41
CA ARG A 131 -14.38 4.14 12.22
C ARG A 131 -14.83 4.75 13.55
N SER A 132 -14.90 6.08 13.60
CA SER A 132 -15.33 6.84 14.76
C SER A 132 -16.22 8.02 14.33
N PRO A 133 -17.20 8.43 15.15
CA PRO A 133 -18.00 9.61 14.89
C PRO A 133 -17.17 10.91 14.97
N ASP A 134 -16.05 10.92 15.68
CA ASP A 134 -15.24 12.12 15.94
C ASP A 134 -13.88 12.14 15.22
N LEU A 135 -13.45 10.99 14.67
CA LEU A 135 -12.19 10.87 13.95
C LEU A 135 -12.41 10.55 12.47
N VAL A 136 -11.48 11.00 11.64
CA VAL A 136 -11.41 10.69 10.21
C VAL A 136 -10.03 10.15 9.90
N LEU A 137 -9.98 9.02 9.20
CA LEU A 137 -8.75 8.48 8.63
C LEU A 137 -8.45 9.23 7.33
N MET A 138 -7.28 9.86 7.21
CA MET A 138 -6.83 10.54 6.00
C MET A 138 -5.37 10.20 5.70
N PRO A 139 -4.93 10.23 4.42
CA PRO A 139 -3.52 10.11 4.06
C PRO A 139 -2.67 11.16 4.78
N ARG A 140 -1.48 10.77 5.24
CA ARG A 140 -0.50 11.72 5.78
C ARG A 140 0.34 12.32 4.65
N PRO A 141 0.67 13.62 4.72
CA PRO A 141 1.67 14.24 3.86
C PRO A 141 3.04 13.83 4.38
N ASP A 142 3.51 12.65 4.02
CA ASP A 142 4.76 12.08 4.52
C ASP A 142 5.45 11.30 3.37
N ILE A 143 6.67 10.82 3.63
CA ILE A 143 7.58 10.22 2.65
C ILE A 143 6.90 9.04 1.95
N GLN A 144 7.00 8.98 0.61
CA GLN A 144 6.60 7.80 -0.15
C GLN A 144 7.47 6.62 0.29
N HIS A 145 6.86 5.58 0.86
CA HIS A 145 7.57 4.36 1.20
C HIS A 145 7.85 3.55 -0.07
N PRO A 146 9.02 2.91 -0.20
CA PRO A 146 9.31 2.07 -1.35
C PRO A 146 8.34 0.90 -1.45
N ILE A 147 8.13 0.41 -2.68
CA ILE A 147 7.50 -0.88 -2.92
C ILE A 147 8.58 -1.95 -2.81
N ASP A 148 8.41 -2.88 -1.88
CA ASP A 148 9.33 -4.01 -1.76
C ASP A 148 8.80 -5.18 -2.57
N VAL A 149 9.66 -5.74 -3.42
CA VAL A 149 9.36 -6.92 -4.24
C VAL A 149 10.35 -8.01 -3.92
N GLU A 150 9.83 -9.18 -3.60
CA GLU A 150 10.64 -10.37 -3.45
C GLU A 150 10.14 -11.46 -4.38
N LEU A 151 11.08 -11.99 -5.15
CA LEU A 151 10.92 -13.17 -5.98
C LEU A 151 11.88 -14.24 -5.49
N PHE A 152 11.36 -15.43 -5.26
CA PHE A 152 12.19 -16.60 -4.97
C PHE A 152 11.53 -17.86 -5.52
N LEU A 153 12.36 -18.85 -5.85
CA LEU A 153 11.92 -20.17 -6.26
C LEU A 153 12.12 -21.10 -5.06
N CYS A 154 11.09 -21.83 -4.66
CA CYS A 154 11.22 -22.93 -3.71
C CYS A 154 10.63 -24.18 -4.36
N GLU A 155 11.45 -25.22 -4.47
CA GLU A 155 11.12 -26.45 -5.19
C GLU A 155 10.71 -26.18 -6.64
N LYS A 156 9.40 -26.18 -6.92
CA LYS A 156 8.81 -25.92 -8.24
C LYS A 156 7.78 -24.79 -8.23
N GLN A 157 7.77 -23.99 -7.18
CA GLN A 157 6.83 -22.90 -7.02
C GLN A 157 7.57 -21.58 -7.06
N LEU A 158 7.09 -20.69 -7.93
CA LEU A 158 7.52 -19.30 -7.97
C LEU A 158 6.74 -18.53 -6.90
N TYR A 159 7.47 -17.84 -6.04
CA TYR A 159 6.91 -17.02 -4.98
C TYR A 159 7.10 -15.56 -5.35
N CYS A 160 6.00 -14.80 -5.31
CA CYS A 160 6.04 -13.35 -5.42
C CYS A 160 5.42 -12.74 -4.17
N ARG A 161 6.23 -11.91 -3.50
CA ARG A 161 5.79 -11.08 -2.38
C ARG A 161 5.94 -9.62 -2.76
N VAL A 162 4.84 -8.87 -2.69
CA VAL A 162 4.85 -7.41 -2.84
C VAL A 162 4.40 -6.80 -1.52
N THR A 163 5.24 -5.94 -0.94
CA THR A 163 4.93 -5.22 0.30
C THR A 163 4.87 -3.73 0.04
N THR A 164 3.83 -3.09 0.55
CA THR A 164 3.60 -1.65 0.38
C THR A 164 3.16 -1.04 1.70
N VAL A 165 3.55 0.20 1.94
CA VAL A 165 3.17 0.92 3.16
C VAL A 165 2.37 2.15 2.80
N SER A 166 1.11 2.16 3.23
CA SER A 166 0.24 3.34 3.16
C SER A 166 0.26 4.06 4.50
N ILE A 167 0.53 5.36 4.48
CA ILE A 167 0.62 6.18 5.69
C ILE A 167 -0.65 7.01 5.87
N TYR A 168 -1.32 6.77 6.98
CA TYR A 168 -2.56 7.44 7.37
C TYR A 168 -2.44 8.12 8.72
N GLY A 169 -3.36 9.04 8.97
CA GLY A 169 -3.52 9.72 10.23
C GLY A 169 -4.98 9.67 10.63
N LEU A 170 -5.25 9.47 11.92
CA LEU A 170 -6.54 9.75 12.50
C LEU A 170 -6.56 11.22 12.90
N TYR A 171 -7.57 11.95 12.44
CA TYR A 171 -7.72 13.38 12.66
C TYR A 171 -9.04 13.65 13.37
N LYS A 172 -9.04 14.54 14.37
CA LYS A 172 -10.28 15.00 15.00
C LYS A 172 -11.08 15.85 14.01
N LYS A 173 -12.35 15.52 13.76
CA LYS A 173 -13.24 16.27 12.86
C LYS A 173 -13.29 17.77 13.20
N LYS A 174 -13.42 18.07 14.49
CA LYS A 174 -13.38 19.46 15.01
C LYS A 174 -12.08 20.20 14.66
N ALA A 175 -10.95 19.50 14.53
CA ALA A 175 -9.69 20.13 14.14
C ALA A 175 -9.65 20.42 12.63
N ILE A 176 -10.19 19.52 11.81
CA ILE A 176 -10.33 19.70 10.35
C ILE A 176 -11.23 20.91 10.06
N GLU A 177 -12.40 20.99 10.70
CA GLU A 177 -13.36 22.09 10.53
C GLU A 177 -12.74 23.45 10.89
N LYS A 178 -11.98 23.51 11.99
CA LYS A 178 -11.26 24.72 12.39
C LYS A 178 -10.20 25.11 11.37
N SER A 179 -9.44 24.17 10.85
CA SER A 179 -8.41 24.42 9.83
C SER A 179 -9.00 24.91 8.52
N GLY A 180 -10.10 24.31 8.05
CA GLY A 180 -10.77 24.71 6.81
C GLY A 180 -11.32 26.15 6.87
N ARG A 181 -11.73 26.62 8.06
CA ARG A 181 -12.17 28.01 8.28
C ARG A 181 -11.01 29.01 8.27
N VAL A 182 -9.79 28.59 8.63
CA VAL A 182 -8.58 29.44 8.62
C VAL A 182 -7.98 29.53 7.21
N ASP A 183 -7.95 28.42 6.47
CA ASP A 183 -7.37 28.31 5.12
C ASP A 183 -8.16 29.11 4.05
N ALA A 184 -9.47 29.34 4.25
CA ALA A 184 -10.25 30.19 3.36
C ALA A 184 -9.73 31.64 3.27
N LYS A 185 -8.97 32.12 4.27
CA LYS A 185 -8.38 33.47 4.32
C LYS A 185 -6.90 33.51 3.98
N SER A 186 -6.17 32.42 4.21
CA SER A 186 -4.74 32.32 3.92
C SER A 186 -4.54 31.19 2.93
N ARG A 187 -4.14 31.45 1.67
CA ARG A 187 -3.87 30.44 0.61
C ARG A 187 -2.76 29.41 0.95
N ARG A 188 -2.47 29.16 2.22
CA ARG A 188 -1.48 28.21 2.72
C ARG A 188 -2.22 27.03 3.34
N ARG A 189 -2.10 25.86 2.70
CA ARG A 189 -2.52 24.58 3.26
C ARG A 189 -1.86 24.38 4.62
N ILE A 190 -2.62 24.51 5.70
CA ILE A 190 -2.17 24.12 7.03
C ILE A 190 -2.10 22.59 7.06
N LEU A 191 -0.89 22.04 7.16
CA LEU A 191 -0.71 20.61 7.36
C LEU A 191 -1.12 20.28 8.80
N LEU A 192 -2.36 19.79 8.97
CA LEU A 192 -2.83 19.30 10.25
C LEU A 192 -1.94 18.13 10.70
N ALA A 193 -1.48 18.20 11.95
CA ALA A 193 -0.84 17.05 12.58
C ALA A 193 -1.91 15.98 12.89
N PRO A 194 -1.63 14.70 12.60
CA PRO A 194 -2.54 13.62 12.97
C PRO A 194 -2.62 13.49 14.48
N PHE A 195 -3.82 13.23 15.00
CA PHE A 195 -4.01 12.87 16.40
C PHE A 195 -3.30 11.54 16.73
N ILE A 196 -3.41 10.57 15.82
CA ILE A 196 -2.68 9.29 15.86
C ILE A 196 -2.16 9.00 14.45
N LYS A 197 -0.87 8.68 14.33
CA LYS A 197 -0.27 8.16 13.10
C LYS A 197 -0.61 6.68 12.96
N VAL A 198 -0.96 6.26 11.75
CA VAL A 198 -1.38 4.90 11.41
C VAL A 198 -0.62 4.48 10.17
N ASP A 199 0.23 3.47 10.28
CA ASP A 199 0.94 2.88 9.15
C ASP A 199 0.29 1.56 8.80
N ALA A 200 -0.10 1.42 7.54
CA ALA A 200 -0.82 0.28 6.99
C ALA A 200 0.08 -0.42 5.97
N MET A 201 0.74 -1.49 6.41
CA MET A 201 1.60 -2.32 5.58
C MET A 201 0.80 -3.47 4.99
N LEU A 202 0.61 -3.45 3.68
CA LEU A 202 -0.06 -4.53 2.96
C LEU A 202 1.00 -5.46 2.36
N THR A 203 0.87 -6.75 2.62
CA THR A 203 1.69 -7.79 2.00
C THR A 203 0.80 -8.67 1.14
N ASP A 204 1.05 -8.64 -0.17
CA ASP A 204 0.46 -9.55 -1.16
C ASP A 204 1.45 -10.69 -1.42
N LYS A 205 1.01 -11.92 -1.16
CA LYS A 205 1.76 -13.15 -1.43
C LYS A 205 1.03 -13.95 -2.48
N SER A 206 1.76 -14.43 -3.49
CA SER A 206 1.23 -15.42 -4.40
C SER A 206 2.24 -16.47 -4.77
N TYR A 207 1.69 -17.66 -4.94
CA TYR A 207 2.38 -18.88 -5.28
C TYR A 207 1.95 -19.21 -6.69
N PHE A 208 2.91 -19.43 -7.56
CA PHE A 208 2.68 -19.77 -8.95
C PHE A 208 3.36 -21.09 -9.24
N ASP A 209 2.69 -21.90 -10.05
CA ASP A 209 3.35 -23.03 -10.69
C ASP A 209 4.46 -22.49 -11.62
N LYS A 210 5.69 -23.01 -11.51
CA LYS A 210 6.83 -22.43 -12.24
C LYS A 210 6.72 -22.54 -13.76
N ASP A 211 5.95 -23.52 -14.25
CA ASP A 211 5.88 -23.86 -15.67
C ASP A 211 4.67 -23.17 -16.33
N SER A 212 3.53 -23.13 -15.65
CA SER A 212 2.28 -22.54 -16.18
C SER A 212 2.00 -21.12 -15.69
N LEU A 213 2.74 -20.64 -14.69
CA LEU A 213 2.50 -19.36 -14.00
C LEU A 213 1.06 -19.18 -13.51
N LYS A 214 0.34 -20.28 -13.28
CA LYS A 214 -0.99 -20.25 -12.70
C LYS A 214 -0.89 -20.01 -11.20
N VAL A 215 -1.73 -19.09 -10.70
CA VAL A 215 -1.83 -18.82 -9.26
C VAL A 215 -2.38 -20.06 -8.56
N ILE A 216 -1.59 -20.58 -7.62
CA ILE A 216 -1.96 -21.70 -6.75
C ILE A 216 -2.67 -21.17 -5.51
N PHE A 217 -2.09 -20.15 -4.88
CA PHE A 217 -2.62 -19.59 -3.63
C PHE A 217 -2.34 -18.09 -3.57
N PRO A 218 -3.37 -17.23 -3.55
CA PRO A 218 -3.18 -15.82 -3.26
C PRO A 218 -3.52 -15.52 -1.79
N SER A 219 -2.68 -14.74 -1.11
CA SER A 219 -2.93 -14.28 0.25
C SER A 219 -2.56 -12.81 0.38
N ARG A 220 -3.42 -12.04 1.04
CA ARG A 220 -3.19 -10.63 1.31
C ARG A 220 -3.44 -10.34 2.78
N LEU A 221 -2.40 -9.81 3.42
CA LEU A 221 -2.42 -9.48 4.84
C LEU A 221 -2.12 -7.99 5.02
N LEU A 222 -2.90 -7.34 5.88
CA LEU A 222 -2.67 -5.99 6.32
C LEU A 222 -2.12 -6.03 7.75
N LYS A 223 -0.98 -5.39 7.94
CA LYS A 223 -0.41 -5.05 9.24
C LYS A 223 -0.63 -3.57 9.51
N ILE A 224 -1.16 -3.25 10.68
CA ILE A 224 -1.34 -1.87 11.13
C ILE A 224 -0.43 -1.60 12.32
N SER A 225 0.31 -0.49 12.26
CA SER A 225 1.19 -0.03 13.34
C SER A 225 0.99 1.45 13.65
N PHE A 226 1.37 1.84 14.86
CA PHE A 226 1.25 3.21 15.35
C PHE A 226 2.64 3.74 15.71
N PRO A 227 3.35 4.38 14.77
CA PRO A 227 4.71 4.84 15.00
C PRO A 227 4.77 5.80 16.18
N VAL A 228 5.85 5.72 16.95
CA VAL A 228 6.13 6.66 18.04
C VAL A 228 6.63 7.96 17.41
N ASP A 229 6.16 9.10 17.90
CA ASP A 229 6.82 10.36 17.58
C ASP A 229 8.19 10.33 18.25
N ASN A 230 9.27 10.17 17.46
CA ASN A 230 10.61 10.43 17.96
C ASN A 230 10.64 11.92 18.35
N LYS A 231 10.65 12.18 19.66
CA LYS A 231 10.87 13.51 20.23
C LYS A 231 12.35 13.82 20.24
#